data_AF-A0A140K6Y9-F1
#
_entry.id   AF-A0A140K6Y9-F1
#
_cell.length_a   1.000
_cell.length_b   1.000
_cell.length_c   1.000
_cell.angle_alpha   90.00
_cell.angle_beta   90.00
_cell.angle_gamma   90.00
#
_symmetry.space_group_name_H-M   'P 1'
#
loop_
_entity.id
_entity.type
_entity.pdbx_description
1 polymer ?
#
loop_
_entity_poly.entity_id
_entity_poly.type
_entity_poly.pdbx_seq_one_letter_code
_entity_poly.pdbx_strand_id
1 'polypeptide(L)'
;MINKLEEIKQIASKITLKLDNPQSVKLQIKQIGLAQKQLRAIKKELNIIIRNINQEATQSGTDSLVSVGLDIFGKHKWAGRVRAETRRAIEREKKYARQPYMELKEAIDKLILEGDRLKLMAEEYLINN
;
A
#
# COMPACT_ATOMS: atom_id res chain seq x y z
N MET A 1 7.09 -9.37 5.15
CA MET A 1 6.49 -8.13 5.69
C MET A 1 7.37 -7.45 6.74
N ILE A 2 7.90 -8.17 7.74
CA ILE A 2 8.73 -7.59 8.83
C ILE A 2 9.90 -6.74 8.29
N ASN A 3 10.59 -7.20 7.26
CA ASN A 3 11.70 -6.46 6.64
C ASN A 3 11.27 -5.11 6.02
N LYS A 4 10.09 -5.05 5.38
CA LYS A 4 9.58 -3.82 4.76
C LYS A 4 9.13 -2.78 5.79
N LEU A 5 8.58 -3.23 6.92
CA LEU A 5 8.23 -2.33 8.02
C LEU A 5 9.49 -1.67 8.61
N GLU A 6 10.55 -2.45 8.80
CA GLU A 6 11.82 -1.94 9.32
C GLU A 6 12.49 -0.97 8.35
N GLU A 7 12.49 -1.30 7.06
CA GLU A 7 12.97 -0.41 5.99
C GLU A 7 12.22 0.94 6.01
N ILE A 8 10.89 0.92 6.11
CA ILE A 8 10.07 2.14 6.20
C ILE A 8 10.43 2.96 7.44
N LYS A 9 10.63 2.33 8.61
CA LYS A 9 11.03 3.02 9.85
C LYS A 9 12.39 3.69 9.72
N GLN A 10 13.36 3.00 9.10
CA GLN A 10 14.70 3.54 8.86
C GLN A 10 14.69 4.70 7.86
N ILE A 11 13.78 4.70 6.89
CA ILE A 11 13.60 5.84 5.98
C ILE A 11 12.89 6.98 6.70
N ALA A 12 11.87 6.69 7.51
CA ALA A 12 11.10 7.67 8.25
C ALA A 12 11.96 8.48 9.23
N SER A 13 12.98 7.88 9.85
CA SER A 13 13.90 8.61 10.74
C SER A 13 14.72 9.71 10.03
N LYS A 14 14.81 9.66 8.69
CA LYS A 14 15.45 10.69 7.86
C LYS A 14 14.51 11.84 7.51
N ILE A 15 13.22 11.73 7.81
CA ILE A 15 12.21 12.79 7.62
C ILE A 15 12.16 13.62 8.90
N THR A 16 13.19 14.42 9.10
CA THR A 16 13.32 15.32 10.26
C THR A 16 13.81 16.67 9.79
N LEU A 17 13.44 17.72 10.54
CA LEU A 17 13.86 19.09 10.27
C LEU A 17 14.29 19.77 11.56
N LYS A 18 15.44 20.42 11.51
CA LYS A 18 15.96 21.33 12.52
C LYS A 18 16.34 22.64 11.85
N LEU A 19 15.72 23.72 12.29
CA LEU A 19 15.97 25.09 11.80
C LEU A 19 17.19 25.67 12.52
N ASP A 20 18.39 25.35 12.04
CA ASP A 20 19.67 25.74 12.63
C ASP A 20 20.38 26.82 11.80
N ASN A 21 20.92 26.48 10.63
CA ASN A 21 21.57 27.40 9.72
C ASN A 21 21.17 27.10 8.27
N PRO A 22 21.21 28.10 7.36
CA PRO A 22 20.71 27.91 6.00
C PRO A 22 21.36 26.76 5.21
N GLN A 23 22.65 26.47 5.45
CA GLN A 23 23.34 25.38 4.73
C GLN A 23 22.87 24.00 5.21
N SER A 24 22.76 23.82 6.53
CA SER A 24 22.25 22.59 7.13
C SER A 24 20.79 22.34 6.74
N VAL A 25 19.93 23.36 6.80
CA VAL A 25 18.52 23.26 6.37
C VAL A 25 18.41 22.83 4.90
N LYS A 26 19.22 23.41 3.99
CA LYS A 26 19.28 22.98 2.58
C LYS A 26 19.68 21.51 2.42
N LEU A 27 20.59 21.00 3.26
CA LEU A 27 20.99 19.59 3.24
C LEU A 27 19.84 18.69 3.72
N GLN A 28 19.15 19.09 4.80
CA GLN A 28 18.00 18.36 5.35
C GLN A 28 16.85 18.26 4.33
N ILE A 29 16.54 19.33 3.59
CA ILE A 29 15.56 19.30 2.48
C ILE A 29 15.92 18.21 1.45
N LYS A 30 17.20 18.11 1.07
CA LYS A 30 17.67 17.08 0.12
C LYS A 30 17.51 15.67 0.69
N GLN A 31 17.81 15.49 1.97
CA GLN A 31 17.65 14.21 2.67
C GLN A 31 16.17 13.78 2.74
N ILE A 32 15.27 14.70 3.11
CA ILE A 32 13.82 14.48 3.10
C ILE A 32 13.37 14.09 1.68
N GLY A 33 13.84 14.82 0.65
CA GLY A 33 13.53 14.51 -0.74
C GLY A 33 13.99 13.11 -1.18
N LEU A 34 15.16 12.67 -0.73
CA LEU A 34 15.64 11.31 -0.98
C LEU A 34 14.79 10.26 -0.25
N ALA A 35 14.48 10.48 1.02
CA ALA A 35 13.62 9.60 1.81
C ALA A 35 12.24 9.41 1.16
N GLN A 36 11.61 10.50 0.71
CA GLN A 36 10.34 10.44 -0.03
C GLN A 36 10.44 9.62 -1.32
N LYS A 37 11.55 9.71 -2.06
CA LYS A 37 11.75 8.89 -3.27
C LYS A 37 11.84 7.40 -2.92
N GLN A 38 12.54 7.05 -1.85
CA GLN A 38 12.64 5.67 -1.37
C GLN A 38 11.26 5.14 -0.93
N LEU A 39 10.50 5.92 -0.15
CA LEU A 39 9.13 5.57 0.24
C LEU A 39 8.22 5.35 -0.98
N ARG A 40 8.32 6.19 -2.01
CA ARG A 40 7.56 6.01 -3.26
C ARG A 40 7.94 4.73 -4.01
N ALA A 41 9.20 4.31 -3.96
CA ALA A 41 9.63 3.04 -4.55
C ALA A 41 8.99 1.86 -3.82
N ILE A 42 9.05 1.84 -2.48
CA ILE A 42 8.39 0.82 -1.66
C ILE A 42 6.88 0.79 -1.93
N LYS A 43 6.23 1.96 -2.02
CA LYS A 43 4.80 2.05 -2.36
C LYS A 43 4.47 1.39 -3.71
N LYS A 44 5.35 1.51 -4.71
CA LYS A 44 5.18 0.83 -6.01
C LYS A 44 5.27 -0.69 -5.86
N GLU A 45 6.22 -1.19 -5.08
CA GLU A 45 6.33 -2.63 -4.79
C GLU A 45 5.08 -3.16 -4.09
N LEU A 46 4.55 -2.44 -3.08
CA LEU A 46 3.32 -2.81 -2.38
C LEU A 46 2.12 -2.85 -3.34
N ASN A 47 2.02 -1.91 -4.28
CA ASN A 47 0.96 -1.93 -5.30
C ASN A 47 1.04 -3.17 -6.21
N ILE A 48 2.26 -3.63 -6.56
CA ILE A 48 2.45 -4.86 -7.33
C ILE A 48 1.96 -6.07 -6.52
N ILE A 49 2.31 -6.16 -5.24
CA ILE A 49 1.85 -7.25 -4.37
C ILE A 49 0.32 -7.26 -4.27
N ILE A 50 -0.30 -6.11 -4.03
CA ILE A 50 -1.77 -5.98 -3.97
C ILE A 50 -2.41 -6.41 -5.30
N ARG A 51 -1.81 -6.04 -6.44
CA ARG A 51 -2.29 -6.45 -7.76
C ARG A 51 -2.22 -7.97 -7.93
N ASN A 52 -1.12 -8.60 -7.52
CA ASN A 52 -0.95 -10.05 -7.61
C ASN A 52 -1.98 -10.79 -6.74
N ILE A 53 -2.21 -10.34 -5.50
CA ILE A 53 -3.27 -10.89 -4.61
C ILE A 53 -4.64 -10.82 -5.28
N ASN A 54 -4.96 -9.70 -5.94
CA ASN A 54 -6.24 -9.57 -6.64
C ASN A 54 -6.33 -10.50 -7.87
N GLN A 55 -5.21 -10.79 -8.55
CA GLN A 55 -5.14 -11.64 -9.74
C GLN A 55 -5.18 -13.13 -9.41
N GLU A 56 -4.39 -13.61 -8.45
CA GLU A 56 -4.36 -15.02 -8.00
C GLU A 56 -5.75 -15.48 -7.57
N ALA A 57 -6.41 -14.69 -6.74
CA ALA A 57 -7.77 -15.00 -6.28
C ALA A 57 -8.85 -14.79 -7.35
N THR A 58 -8.51 -14.32 -8.55
CA THR A 58 -9.41 -14.33 -9.73
C THR A 58 -9.22 -15.64 -10.51
N GLN A 59 -7.99 -16.16 -10.60
CA GLN A 59 -7.71 -17.47 -11.23
C GLN A 59 -8.30 -18.64 -10.43
N SER A 60 -8.21 -18.63 -9.09
CA SER A 60 -8.82 -19.68 -8.25
C SER A 60 -10.34 -19.73 -8.36
N GLY A 61 -11.00 -18.60 -8.65
CA GLY A 61 -12.44 -18.55 -8.90
C GLY A 61 -12.84 -19.22 -10.21
N THR A 62 -12.03 -19.07 -11.26
CA THR A 62 -12.24 -19.71 -12.56
C THR A 62 -12.03 -21.22 -12.50
N ASP A 63 -10.99 -21.69 -11.80
CA ASP A 63 -10.74 -23.12 -11.62
C ASP A 63 -11.83 -23.81 -10.76
N SER A 64 -12.41 -23.10 -9.78
CA SER A 64 -13.50 -23.64 -8.96
C SER A 64 -14.85 -23.73 -9.69
N LEU A 65 -15.06 -22.94 -10.75
CA LEU A 65 -16.29 -22.98 -11.55
C LEU A 65 -16.33 -24.19 -12.51
N VAL A 66 -15.18 -24.81 -12.78
CA VAL A 66 -15.05 -25.94 -13.71
C VAL A 66 -15.35 -27.29 -13.03
N SER A 67 -15.38 -27.40 -11.69
CA SER A 67 -15.55 -28.71 -11.01
C SER A 67 -16.97 -29.04 -10.53
N VAL A 68 -17.96 -28.16 -10.71
CA VAL A 68 -19.32 -28.43 -10.23
C VAL A 68 -20.15 -29.10 -11.33
N GLY A 69 -19.99 -30.42 -11.45
CA GLY A 69 -20.89 -31.32 -12.18
C GLY A 69 -22.28 -31.33 -11.56
N LEU A 70 -23.07 -30.28 -11.84
CA LEU A 70 -24.50 -30.20 -11.52
C LEU A 70 -25.27 -29.89 -12.79
N ASP A 71 -25.11 -30.75 -13.79
CA ASP A 71 -26.23 -31.04 -14.67
C ASP A 71 -27.26 -31.86 -13.89
N ILE A 72 -28.52 -31.74 -14.31
CA ILE A 72 -29.71 -32.51 -13.89
C ILE A 72 -30.63 -31.74 -12.90
N PHE A 73 -31.54 -30.97 -13.51
CA PHE A 73 -32.93 -30.62 -13.13
C PHE A 73 -33.22 -30.04 -11.72
N GLY A 74 -33.67 -28.78 -11.67
CA GLY A 74 -34.40 -28.18 -10.53
C GLY A 74 -33.61 -27.25 -9.57
N LYS A 75 -32.27 -27.22 -9.62
CA LYS A 75 -31.42 -26.53 -8.63
C LYS A 75 -30.86 -25.16 -9.05
N HIS A 76 -31.40 -24.51 -10.10
CA HIS A 76 -30.86 -23.26 -10.63
C HIS A 76 -30.73 -22.12 -9.58
N LYS A 77 -31.72 -21.97 -8.69
CA LYS A 77 -31.66 -20.99 -7.58
C LYS A 77 -30.58 -21.35 -6.54
N TRP A 78 -30.37 -22.65 -6.32
CA TRP A 78 -29.38 -23.16 -5.36
C TRP A 78 -27.96 -23.01 -5.90
N ALA A 79 -27.74 -23.32 -7.18
CA ALA A 79 -26.48 -23.07 -7.87
C ALA A 79 -26.12 -21.57 -7.89
N GLY A 80 -27.11 -20.69 -8.09
CA GLY A 80 -26.92 -19.24 -7.97
C GLY A 80 -26.52 -18.78 -6.57
N ARG A 81 -27.18 -19.32 -5.52
CA ARG A 81 -26.84 -19.00 -4.12
C ARG A 81 -25.44 -19.48 -3.76
N VAL A 82 -25.09 -20.72 -4.12
CA VAL A 82 -23.74 -21.28 -3.87
C VAL A 82 -22.68 -20.44 -4.57
N ARG A 83 -22.85 -20.10 -5.86
CA ARG A 83 -21.90 -19.20 -6.57
C ARG A 83 -21.77 -17.83 -5.92
N ALA A 84 -22.87 -17.25 -5.46
CA ALA A 84 -22.85 -15.95 -4.78
C ALA A 84 -22.13 -16.02 -3.42
N GLU A 85 -22.33 -17.09 -2.66
CA GLU A 85 -21.65 -17.33 -1.38
C GLU A 85 -20.15 -17.59 -1.58
N THR A 86 -19.77 -18.41 -2.56
CA THR A 86 -18.36 -18.65 -2.93
C THR A 86 -17.69 -17.35 -3.35
N ARG A 87 -18.32 -16.53 -4.19
CA ARG A 87 -17.79 -15.22 -4.60
C ARG A 87 -17.55 -14.30 -3.39
N ARG A 88 -18.51 -14.23 -2.46
CA ARG A 88 -18.37 -13.42 -1.23
C ARG A 88 -17.26 -13.93 -0.31
N ALA A 89 -17.06 -15.25 -0.23
CA ALA A 89 -15.96 -15.83 0.52
C ALA A 89 -14.60 -15.42 -0.08
N ILE A 90 -14.45 -15.58 -1.40
CA ILE A 90 -13.24 -15.18 -2.15
C ILE A 90 -12.98 -13.67 -1.99
N GLU A 91 -14.01 -12.82 -2.09
CA GLU A 91 -13.87 -11.37 -1.91
C GLU A 91 -13.45 -10.98 -0.48
N ARG A 92 -13.95 -11.68 0.54
CA ARG A 92 -13.50 -11.46 1.93
C ARG A 92 -12.04 -11.85 2.10
N GLU A 93 -11.65 -13.01 1.60
CA GLU A 93 -10.26 -13.48 1.65
C GLU A 93 -9.31 -12.49 0.94
N LYS A 94 -9.68 -12.01 -0.25
CA LYS A 94 -8.96 -10.94 -0.96
C LYS A 94 -8.76 -9.70 -0.08
N LYS A 95 -9.83 -9.26 0.58
CA LYS A 95 -9.81 -8.08 1.44
C LYS A 95 -8.84 -8.30 2.61
N TYR A 96 -8.92 -9.44 3.28
CA TYR A 96 -8.02 -9.77 4.40
C TYR A 96 -6.56 -9.88 3.96
N ALA A 97 -6.28 -10.57 2.85
CA ALA A 97 -4.91 -10.77 2.36
C ALA A 97 -4.22 -9.45 1.97
N ARG A 98 -4.93 -8.51 1.35
CA ARG A 98 -4.35 -7.21 0.94
C ARG A 98 -4.33 -6.15 2.06
N GLN A 99 -5.11 -6.33 3.12
CA GLN A 99 -5.31 -5.32 4.16
C GLN A 99 -3.99 -4.80 4.77
N PRO A 100 -3.03 -5.66 5.16
CA PRO A 100 -1.76 -5.19 5.75
C PRO A 100 -0.95 -4.31 4.79
N TYR A 101 -1.02 -4.57 3.50
CA TYR A 101 -0.30 -3.80 2.48
C TYR A 101 -0.96 -2.44 2.23
N MET A 102 -2.29 -2.35 2.37
CA MET A 102 -3.04 -1.10 2.28
C MET A 102 -2.70 -0.18 3.46
N GLU A 103 -2.60 -0.73 4.67
CA GLU A 103 -2.20 0.02 5.87
C GLU A 103 -0.78 0.57 5.76
N LEU A 104 0.17 -0.26 5.28
CA LEU A 104 1.54 0.20 5.01
C LEU A 104 1.59 1.31 3.96
N LYS A 105 0.78 1.19 2.90
CA LYS A 105 0.68 2.22 1.86
C LYS A 105 0.15 3.55 2.44
N GLU A 106 -0.85 3.49 3.31
CA GLU A 106 -1.38 4.68 3.98
C GLU A 106 -0.33 5.32 4.91
N ALA A 107 0.42 4.51 5.66
CA ALA A 107 1.50 5.00 6.50
C ALA A 107 2.60 5.71 5.67
N ILE A 108 2.97 5.13 4.52
CA ILE A 108 3.90 5.75 3.58
C ILE A 108 3.36 7.10 3.08
N ASP A 109 2.07 7.18 2.74
CA ASP A 109 1.47 8.43 2.25
C ASP A 109 1.49 9.53 3.32
N LYS A 110 1.21 9.18 4.58
CA LYS A 110 1.35 10.12 5.71
C LYS A 110 2.79 10.62 5.87
N LEU A 111 3.78 9.74 5.78
CA LEU A 111 5.19 10.11 5.86
C LEU A 111 5.64 11.02 4.71
N ILE A 112 5.15 10.77 3.49
CA ILE A 112 5.44 11.63 2.33
C ILE A 112 4.87 13.02 2.55
N LEU A 113 3.60 13.12 3.00
CA LEU A 113 2.94 14.39 3.28
C LEU A 113 3.65 15.17 4.39
N GLU A 114 4.06 14.50 5.46
CA GLU A 114 4.84 15.14 6.53
C GLU A 114 6.17 15.69 5.99
N GLY A 115 6.88 14.92 5.15
CA GLY A 115 8.08 15.41 4.49
C GLY A 115 7.84 16.63 3.60
N ASP A 116 6.69 16.71 2.91
CA ASP A 116 6.33 17.88 2.12
C ASP A 116 6.07 19.10 3.01
N ARG A 117 5.36 18.91 4.12
CA ARG A 117 5.15 19.96 5.14
C ARG A 117 6.46 20.50 5.70
N LEU A 118 7.39 19.61 6.07
CA LEU A 118 8.70 20.01 6.59
C LEU A 118 9.50 20.81 5.56
N LYS A 119 9.49 20.42 4.28
CA LYS A 119 10.17 21.19 3.23
C LYS A 119 9.59 22.59 3.07
N LEU A 120 8.26 22.74 3.15
CA LEU A 120 7.63 24.07 3.11
C LEU A 120 8.08 24.95 4.28
N MET A 121 8.11 24.42 5.50
CA MET A 121 8.63 25.14 6.67
C MET A 121 10.11 25.52 6.51
N ALA A 122 10.90 24.62 5.93
CA ALA A 122 12.32 24.85 5.67
C ALA A 122 12.53 25.94 4.60
N GLU A 123 11.71 25.96 3.55
CA GLU A 123 11.73 26.99 2.52
C GLU A 123 11.36 28.37 3.09
N GLU A 124 10.31 28.44 3.92
CA GLU A 124 9.93 29.67 4.62
C GLU A 124 11.06 30.20 5.50
N TYR A 125 11.72 29.33 6.27
CA TYR A 125 12.88 29.70 7.06
C TYR A 125 14.02 30.29 6.22
N LEU A 126 14.33 29.66 5.08
CA LEU A 126 15.40 30.08 4.16
C LEU A 126 15.10 31.37 3.38
N ILE A 127 13.83 31.74 3.26
CA ILE A 127 13.43 33.03 2.65
C ILE A 127 13.62 34.16 3.65
N ASN A 128 13.39 33.88 4.94
CA ASN A 128 13.41 34.87 6.02
C ASN A 128 14.78 35.05 6.69
N ASN A 129 15.80 34.25 6.33
CA ASN A 129 17.16 34.27 6.90
C ASN A 129 18.23 34.04 5.83
#